data_AF-A0A445CJE2-F1
#
_entry.id   AF-A0A445CJE2-F1
#
_cell.length_a   1.000
_cell.length_b   1.000
_cell.length_c   1.000
_cell.angle_alpha   90.00
_cell.angle_beta   90.00
_cell.angle_gamma   90.00
#
_symmetry.space_group_name_H-M   'P 1'
#
loop_
_entity.id
_entity.type
_entity.pdbx_description
1 polymer ?
#
loop_
_entity_poly.entity_id
_entity_poly.type
_entity_poly.pdbx_seq_one_letter_code
_entity_poly.pdbx_strand_id
1 'polypeptide(L)'
;MIASLKAMRNKAPRIWYFLYDFATAVLADAPISQLQNSYEGRWMPQTNNLEHVFVPIWEAGDAWYVMLLDVKAPKIYVLDVNRCERNPT
;
A
#
# COMPACT_ATOMS: atom_id res chain seq x y z
N MET A 1 20.08 -14.99 -8.55
CA MET A 1 20.77 -14.63 -7.29
C MET A 1 19.94 -13.56 -6.60
N ILE A 2 19.24 -13.90 -5.52
CA ILE A 2 18.63 -12.87 -4.65
C ILE A 2 19.75 -12.39 -3.74
N ALA A 3 20.22 -11.16 -3.95
CA ALA A 3 21.17 -10.54 -3.04
C ALA A 3 20.57 -10.53 -1.62
N SER A 4 21.36 -10.92 -0.62
CA SER A 4 20.95 -10.85 0.78
C SER A 4 20.54 -9.41 1.10
N LEU A 5 19.23 -9.20 1.28
CA LEU A 5 18.66 -7.94 1.74
C LEU A 5 19.07 -7.77 3.21
N LYS A 6 20.29 -7.28 3.44
CA LYS A 6 20.71 -6.83 4.76
C LYS A 6 19.89 -5.59 5.09
N ALA A 7 18.87 -5.76 5.93
CA ALA A 7 18.09 -4.67 6.47
C ALA A 7 19.02 -3.68 7.17
N MET A 8 19.20 -2.49 6.60
CA MET A 8 19.92 -1.42 7.25
C MET A 8 19.11 -0.95 8.45
N ARG A 9 19.54 -1.38 9.64
CA ARG A 9 19.04 -0.93 10.93
C ARG A 9 19.51 0.52 11.13
N ASN A 10 18.60 1.50 11.12
CA ASN A 10 18.66 2.73 11.94
C ASN A 10 17.81 3.93 11.45
N LYS A 11 16.99 3.82 10.40
CA LYS A 11 16.05 4.92 10.06
C LYS A 11 14.62 4.52 10.36
N ALA A 12 13.87 5.45 10.96
CA ALA A 12 12.43 5.30 11.13
C ALA A 12 11.82 4.98 9.75
N PRO A 13 10.94 3.97 9.66
CA PRO A 13 10.36 3.57 8.38
C PRO A 13 9.63 4.76 7.78
N ARG A 14 9.91 5.03 6.50
CA ARG A 14 9.25 6.09 5.72
C ARG A 14 8.19 5.55 4.77
N ILE A 15 8.10 4.23 4.69
CA ILE A 15 7.24 3.53 3.76
C ILE A 15 6.46 2.48 4.52
N TRP A 16 5.16 2.45 4.31
CA TRP A 16 4.29 1.35 4.72
C TRP A 16 3.89 0.54 3.49
N TYR A 17 3.84 -0.77 3.67
CA TYR A 17 3.34 -1.71 2.68
C TYR A 17 2.18 -2.45 3.32
N PHE A 18 1.05 -2.52 2.63
CA PHE A 18 -0.12 -3.25 3.11
C PHE A 18 -0.37 -4.51 2.29
N LEU A 19 -1.19 -5.39 2.86
CA LEU A 19 -1.77 -6.54 2.17
C LEU A 19 -3.05 -6.11 1.43
N TYR A 20 -3.49 -6.89 0.46
CA TYR A 20 -4.73 -6.58 -0.25
C TYR A 20 -5.96 -6.62 0.69
N ASP A 21 -5.90 -7.45 1.74
CA ASP A 21 -6.93 -7.50 2.79
C ASP A 21 -7.14 -6.15 3.50
N PHE A 22 -6.12 -5.30 3.52
CA PHE A 22 -6.27 -3.95 4.07
C PHE A 22 -7.21 -3.11 3.20
N ALA A 23 -7.01 -3.15 1.88
CA ALA A 23 -7.86 -2.43 0.95
C ALA A 23 -9.31 -2.93 1.02
N THR A 24 -9.51 -4.25 1.09
CA THR A 24 -10.86 -4.82 1.21
C THR A 24 -11.53 -4.44 2.53
N ALA A 25 -10.80 -4.43 3.63
CA ALA A 25 -11.32 -3.98 4.94
C ALA A 25 -11.70 -2.50 4.93
N VAL A 26 -10.88 -1.63 4.32
CA VAL A 26 -11.19 -0.20 4.17
C VAL A 26 -12.42 0.01 3.28
N LEU A 27 -12.52 -0.68 2.14
CA LEU A 27 -13.67 -0.60 1.24
C LEU A 27 -14.97 -1.15 1.87
N ALA A 28 -14.84 -2.03 2.86
CA ALA A 28 -15.96 -2.54 3.65
C ALA A 28 -16.31 -1.64 4.85
N ASP A 29 -15.78 -0.41 4.90
CA ASP A 29 -15.96 0.55 5.99
C ASP A 29 -15.62 -0.02 7.38
N ALA A 30 -14.59 -0.88 7.46
CA ALA A 30 -14.15 -1.44 8.73
C ALA A 30 -13.76 -0.31 9.71
N PRO A 31 -14.14 -0.39 11.00
CA PRO A 31 -13.78 0.61 11.99
C PRO A 31 -12.27 0.84 12.07
N ILE A 32 -11.85 2.09 12.27
CA ILE A 32 -10.43 2.46 12.42
C ILE A 32 -9.75 1.64 13.53
N SER A 33 -10.44 1.40 14.64
CA SER A 33 -9.92 0.58 15.75
C SER A 33 -9.64 -0.87 15.34
N GLN A 34 -10.48 -1.44 14.48
CA GLN A 34 -10.25 -2.78 13.93
C GLN A 34 -9.03 -2.77 13.01
N LEU A 35 -8.92 -1.80 12.11
CA LEU A 35 -7.76 -1.67 11.22
C LEU A 35 -6.47 -1.51 12.03
N GLN A 36 -6.46 -0.66 13.06
CA GLN A 36 -5.30 -0.49 13.93
C GLN A 36 -4.91 -1.81 14.59
N ASN A 37 -5.86 -2.52 15.20
CA ASN A 37 -5.59 -3.80 15.86
C ASN A 37 -5.05 -4.86 14.89
N SER A 38 -5.49 -4.86 13.64
CA SER A 38 -5.06 -5.84 12.63
C SER A 38 -3.71 -5.53 12.00
N TYR A 39 -3.33 -4.25 11.87
CA TYR A 39 -2.18 -3.84 11.06
C TYR A 39 -1.08 -3.08 11.83
N GLU A 40 -1.34 -2.63 13.06
CA GLU A 40 -0.33 -1.94 13.88
C GLU A 40 0.93 -2.79 14.12
N GLY A 41 2.07 -2.12 14.27
CA GLY A 41 3.36 -2.75 14.51
C GLY A 41 4.04 -3.18 13.23
N ARG A 42 3.67 -4.33 12.66
CA ARG A 42 4.37 -4.89 11.49
C ARG A 42 4.12 -4.09 10.22
N TRP A 43 2.87 -3.73 9.95
CA TRP A 43 2.45 -3.09 8.70
C TRP A 43 2.30 -1.57 8.84
N MET A 44 1.92 -1.11 10.03
CA MET A 44 1.88 0.30 10.43
C MET A 44 2.85 0.58 11.59
N PRO A 45 4.17 0.50 11.37
CA PRO A 45 5.13 0.86 12.39
C PRO A 45 5.02 2.35 12.72
N GLN A 46 5.05 2.68 14.02
CA GLN A 46 5.03 4.06 14.48
C GLN A 46 6.20 4.85 13.87
N THR A 47 5.87 5.96 13.22
CA THR A 47 6.84 6.84 12.56
C THR A 47 6.25 8.23 12.40
N ASN A 48 7.08 9.26 12.55
CA ASN A 48 6.75 10.65 12.24
C ASN A 48 7.30 11.08 10.87
N ASN A 49 7.94 10.16 10.14
CA ASN A 49 8.61 10.41 8.87
C ASN A 49 7.98 9.60 7.72
N LEU A 50 6.70 9.26 7.82
CA LEU A 50 5.99 8.55 6.74
C LEU A 50 5.94 9.42 5.49
N GLU A 51 6.37 8.85 4.37
CA GLU A 51 6.39 9.49 3.05
C GLU A 51 5.38 8.82 2.12
N HIS A 52 5.37 7.49 2.12
CA HIS A 52 4.64 6.70 1.14
C HIS A 52 3.88 5.53 1.78
N VAL A 53 2.68 5.26 1.28
CA VAL A 53 1.92 4.06 1.61
C VAL A 53 1.60 3.32 0.32
N PHE A 54 2.03 2.06 0.24
CA PHE A 54 1.72 1.16 -0.87
C PHE A 54 0.62 0.19 -0.47
N VAL A 55 -0.45 0.16 -1.26
CA VAL A 55 -1.60 -0.72 -1.03
C VAL A 55 -1.86 -1.50 -2.32
N PRO A 56 -1.68 -2.83 -2.32
CA PRO A 56 -2.13 -3.67 -3.43
C PRO A 56 -3.66 -3.76 -3.39
N ILE A 57 -4.30 -3.65 -4.54
CA ILE A 57 -5.75 -3.74 -4.67
C ILE A 57 -6.08 -4.83 -5.69
N TRP A 58 -6.99 -5.71 -5.28
CA TRP A 58 -7.61 -6.72 -6.12
C TRP A 58 -8.99 -6.20 -6.54
N GLU A 59 -9.26 -6.17 -7.84
CA GLU A 59 -10.59 -5.92 -8.41
C GLU A 59 -11.23 -7.19 -8.95
N ALA A 60 -12.56 -7.25 -8.92
CA ALA A 60 -13.32 -8.35 -9.51
C ALA A 60 -13.05 -8.39 -11.03
N GLY A 61 -12.59 -9.55 -11.53
CA GLY A 61 -12.12 -9.71 -12.92
C GLY A 61 -10.62 -9.95 -13.05
N ASP A 62 -9.96 -10.47 -12.00
CA ASP A 62 -8.55 -10.85 -11.96
C ASP A 62 -7.57 -9.70 -12.25
N ALA A 63 -7.98 -8.47 -11.94
CA ALA A 63 -7.15 -7.29 -12.09
C ALA A 63 -6.45 -6.93 -10.76
N TRP A 64 -5.14 -6.69 -10.86
CA TRP A 64 -4.31 -6.20 -9.77
C TRP A 64 -3.73 -4.84 -10.11
N TYR A 65 -3.74 -3.94 -9.14
CA TYR A 65 -3.00 -2.69 -9.20
C TYR A 65 -2.37 -2.35 -7.86
N VAL A 66 -1.39 -1.47 -7.89
CA VAL A 66 -0.75 -0.92 -6.69
C VAL A 66 -1.12 0.55 -6.59
N MET A 67 -1.81 0.91 -5.51
CA MET A 67 -2.04 2.29 -5.14
C MET A 67 -0.88 2.77 -4.26
N LEU A 68 -0.37 3.96 -4.58
CA LEU A 68 0.61 4.69 -3.81
C LEU A 68 -0.02 5.98 -3.30
N LEU A 69 -0.06 6.13 -1.98
CA LEU A 69 -0.43 7.38 -1.31
C LEU A 69 0.86 8.14 -0.98
N ASP A 70 1.00 9.35 -1.52
CA ASP A 70 2.01 10.31 -1.12
C ASP A 70 1.45 11.17 0.03
N VAL A 71 1.96 10.90 1.23
CA VAL A 71 1.50 11.54 2.46
C VAL A 71 1.90 13.02 2.53
N LYS A 72 3.02 13.38 1.87
CA LYS A 72 3.55 14.75 1.89
C LYS A 72 2.93 15.63 0.82
N ALA A 73 2.64 15.09 -0.35
CA ALA A 73 2.10 15.82 -1.49
C ALA A 73 0.56 15.67 -1.67
N PRO A 74 -0.17 15.32 -0.60
CA PRO A 74 -1.48 14.62 -0.61
C PRO A 74 -1.96 14.13 -1.98
N LYS A 75 -1.20 13.22 -2.60
CA LYS A 75 -1.48 12.70 -3.95
C LYS A 75 -1.65 11.20 -3.95
N ILE A 76 -2.50 10.70 -4.84
CA ILE A 76 -2.73 9.28 -5.05
C ILE A 76 -2.23 8.93 -6.45
N TYR A 77 -1.39 7.92 -6.53
CA TYR A 77 -0.93 7.33 -7.78
C TYR A 77 -1.42 5.89 -7.87
N VAL A 78 -1.76 5.44 -9.07
CA VAL A 78 -2.21 4.08 -9.34
C VAL A 78 -1.35 3.49 -10.45
N LEU A 79 -0.72 2.35 -10.16
CA LEU A 79 -0.05 1.54 -11.16
C LEU A 79 -0.95 0.34 -11.49
N ASP A 80 -1.61 0.42 -12.65
CA ASP A 80 -2.45 -0.64 -13.19
C ASP A 80 -1.81 -1.16 -14.48
N VAL A 81 -1.31 -2.40 -14.44
CA VAL A 81 -0.63 -3.04 -15.59
C VAL A 81 -1.60 -3.66 -16.58
N ASN A 82 -2.88 -3.79 -16.21
CA ASN A 82 -3.93 -4.34 -17.08
C ASN A 82 -4.57 -3.25 -17.95
N ARG A 83 -4.43 -1.97 -17.56
CA ARG A 83 -4.74 -0.83 -18.42
C ARG A 83 -3.63 -0.60 -19.45
N CYS A 84 -3.53 -1.51 -20.41
CA CYS A 84 -3.03 -1.12 -21.74
C CYS A 84 -4.08 -0.19 -22.35
N GLU A 85 -3.69 1.02 -22.74
CA GLU A 85 -4.55 1.98 -23.44
C GLU A 85 -5.29 1.26 -24.56
N ARG A 86 -6.62 1.11 -24.43
CA ARG A 86 -7.45 0.77 -25.59
C ARG A 86 -7.37 1.97 -26.52
N ASN A 87 -6.63 1.84 -27.61
CA ASN A 87 -6.69 2.79 -28.71
C ASN A 87 -8.16 3.04 -29.04
N PRO A 88 -8.63 4.30 -29.07
CA PRO A 88 -9.98 4.58 -29.53
C PRO A 88 -10.06 4.15 -31.00
N THR A 89 -10.95 3.20 -31.27
CA THR A 89 -11.38 2.80 -32.62
C THR A 89 -12.12 3.93 -33.30
#